data_AF-A0A3M1KQ73-F1
#
_entry.id   AF-A0A3M1KQ73-F1
#
_cell.length_a   1.000
_cell.length_b   1.000
_cell.length_c   1.000
_cell.angle_alpha   90.00
_cell.angle_beta   90.00
_cell.angle_gamma   90.00
#
_symmetry.space_group_name_H-M   'P 1'
#
loop_
_entity.id
_entity.type
_entity.pdbx_description
1 polymer ?
#
loop_
_entity_poly.entity_id
_entity_poly.type
_entity_poly.pdbx_seq_one_letter_code
_entity_poly.pdbx_strand_id
1 'polypeptide(L)'
;MKKRRPLSEKELVEGCVRNERSAQEQLYRRFFAPMMQMCLRYTRDEELAMSILNDGFLRVFKKIHLFGFKGSLEGWVRRLVWHSLADHFRNRRQGLHFLLLED
;
A
#
# COMPACT_ATOMS: atom_id res chain seq x y z
N MET A 1 27.05 1.90 -9.40
CA MET A 1 26.13 0.83 -8.96
C MET A 1 25.44 0.25 -10.19
N LYS A 2 25.47 -1.07 -10.42
CA LYS A 2 24.81 -1.71 -11.58
C LYS A 2 23.29 -1.55 -11.43
N LYS A 3 22.61 -0.98 -12.43
CA LYS A 3 21.13 -0.97 -12.47
C LYS A 3 20.65 -2.42 -12.49
N ARG A 4 19.89 -2.83 -11.48
CA ARG A 4 19.26 -4.16 -11.43
C ARG A 4 18.19 -4.24 -12.52
N ARG A 5 18.10 -5.39 -13.20
CA ARG A 5 17.06 -5.62 -14.20
C ARG A 5 15.67 -5.56 -13.53
N PRO A 6 14.65 -5.03 -14.22
CA PRO A 6 13.28 -5.13 -13.75
C PRO A 6 12.86 -6.61 -13.64
N LEU A 7 12.25 -6.97 -12.51
CA LEU A 7 11.65 -8.29 -12.31
C LEU A 7 10.33 -8.40 -13.08
N SER A 8 10.06 -9.59 -13.62
CA SER A 8 8.71 -9.95 -14.07
C SER A 8 7.72 -9.93 -12.89
N GLU A 9 6.42 -9.87 -13.17
CA GLU A 9 5.41 -9.87 -12.10
C GLU A 9 5.51 -11.10 -11.20
N LYS A 10 5.74 -12.28 -11.79
CA LYS A 10 5.93 -13.53 -11.05
C LYS A 10 7.15 -13.48 -10.14
N GLU A 11 8.31 -13.10 -10.68
CA GLU A 11 9.54 -12.96 -9.90
C GLU A 11 9.39 -11.92 -8.77
N LEU A 12 8.66 -10.83 -9.04
CA LEU A 12 8.41 -9.76 -8.08
C LEU A 12 7.56 -10.27 -6.91
N VAL A 13 6.45 -10.96 -7.20
CA VAL A 13 5.56 -11.54 -6.19
C VAL A 13 6.30 -12.61 -5.38
N GLU A 14 6.96 -13.55 -6.04
CA GLU A 14 7.69 -14.62 -5.36
C GLU A 14 8.86 -14.09 -4.51
N GLY A 15 9.58 -13.08 -4.99
CA GLY A 15 10.61 -12.41 -4.21
C GLY A 15 10.03 -11.69 -2.99
N CYS A 16 8.87 -11.05 -3.11
CA CYS A 16 8.19 -10.44 -1.97
C CYS A 16 7.71 -11.50 -0.96
N VAL A 17 7.22 -12.65 -1.42
CA VAL A 17 6.85 -13.79 -0.56
C VAL A 17 8.06 -14.30 0.23
N ARG A 18 9.25 -14.33 -0.39
CA ARG A 18 10.53 -14.65 0.27
C ARG A 18 11.12 -13.51 1.10
N ASN A 19 10.39 -12.41 1.28
CA ASN A 19 10.82 -11.23 2.03
C ASN A 19 12.12 -10.59 1.48
N GLU A 20 12.34 -10.68 0.16
CA GLU A 20 13.52 -10.10 -0.48
C GLU A 20 13.37 -8.57 -0.59
N ARG A 21 14.27 -7.84 0.09
CA ARG A 21 14.27 -6.37 0.09
C ARG A 21 14.27 -5.76 -1.32
N SER A 22 14.99 -6.37 -2.27
CA SER A 22 15.05 -5.89 -3.66
C SER A 22 13.75 -6.08 -4.43
N ALA A 23 12.96 -7.11 -4.11
CA ALA A 23 11.65 -7.32 -4.72
C ALA A 23 10.64 -6.34 -4.12
N GLN A 24 10.67 -6.15 -2.79
CA GLN A 24 9.80 -5.19 -2.11
C GLN A 24 10.04 -3.76 -2.59
N GLU A 25 11.30 -3.34 -2.72
CA GLU A 25 11.66 -2.03 -3.25
C GLU A 25 11.13 -1.83 -4.68
N GLN A 26 11.32 -2.81 -5.55
CA GLN A 26 10.82 -2.72 -6.93
C GLN A 26 9.30 -2.69 -7.00
N LEU A 27 8.61 -3.46 -6.15
CA LEU A 27 7.15 -3.48 -6.09
C LEU A 27 6.62 -2.14 -5.58
N TYR A 28 7.24 -1.58 -4.54
CA TYR A 28 6.91 -0.26 -4.03
C TYR A 28 7.10 0.80 -5.11
N ARG A 29 8.29 0.89 -5.72
CA ARG A 29 8.58 1.86 -6.78
C ARG A 29 7.62 1.74 -7.97
N ARG A 30 7.28 0.52 -8.39
CA ARG A 30 6.39 0.26 -9.53
C ARG A 30 4.98 0.80 -9.32
N PHE A 31 4.47 0.74 -8.10
CA PHE A 31 3.09 1.13 -7.80
C PHE A 31 2.98 2.42 -6.98
N PHE A 32 4.10 3.03 -6.57
CA PHE A 32 4.11 4.23 -5.74
C PHE A 32 3.28 5.36 -6.34
N ALA A 33 3.60 5.80 -7.56
CA ALA A 33 2.94 6.95 -8.19
C ALA A 33 1.40 6.78 -8.31
N PRO A 34 0.85 5.68 -8.87
CA PRO A 34 -0.60 5.52 -8.99
C PRO A 34 -1.30 5.35 -7.62
N MET A 35 -0.62 4.78 -6.61
CA MET A 35 -1.19 4.68 -5.25
C MET A 35 -1.14 6.00 -4.51
N MET A 36 -0.08 6.80 -4.69
CA MET A 36 0.07 8.11 -4.08
C MET A 36 -0.99 9.07 -4.62
N GLN A 37 -1.17 9.12 -5.94
CA GLN A 37 -2.25 9.89 -6.57
C GLN A 37 -3.64 9.48 -6.07
N MET A 38 -3.85 8.18 -5.85
CA MET A 38 -5.10 7.70 -5.27
C MET A 38 -5.30 8.22 -3.85
N CYS A 39 -4.30 8.16 -2.98
CA CYS A 39 -4.41 8.64 -1.60
C CYS A 39 -4.62 10.17 -1.54
N LEU A 40 -3.85 10.93 -2.32
CA LEU A 40 -3.95 12.39 -2.42
C LEU A 40 -5.35 12.87 -2.82
N ARG A 41 -6.08 12.11 -3.64
CA ARG A 41 -7.46 12.43 -4.03
C ARG A 41 -8.41 12.56 -2.81
N TYR A 42 -8.10 11.90 -1.70
CA TYR A 42 -8.97 11.86 -0.52
C TYR A 42 -8.38 12.59 0.69
N THR A 43 -7.06 12.73 0.80
CA THR A 43 -6.43 13.41 1.96
C THR A 43 -6.24 14.91 1.74
N ARG A 44 -5.94 15.35 0.51
CA ARG A 44 -5.47 16.71 0.17
C ARG A 44 -4.25 17.19 0.97
N ASP A 45 -3.53 16.25 1.59
CA ASP A 45 -2.34 16.43 2.41
C ASP A 45 -1.35 15.33 2.00
N GLU A 46 -0.12 15.72 1.65
CA GLU A 46 0.92 14.83 1.13
C GLU A 46 1.52 13.93 2.21
N GLU A 47 1.79 14.46 3.40
CA GLU A 47 2.35 13.68 4.51
C GLU A 47 1.35 12.61 4.96
N LEU A 48 0.08 12.99 5.08
CA LEU A 48 -0.99 12.06 5.40
C LEU A 48 -1.19 11.01 4.28
N ALA A 49 -1.18 11.43 3.02
CA ALA A 49 -1.27 10.49 1.89
C ALA A 49 -0.12 9.48 1.92
N MET A 50 1.10 9.95 2.19
CA MET A 50 2.29 9.11 2.30
C MET A 50 2.18 8.11 3.45
N SER A 51 1.71 8.55 4.62
CA SER A 51 1.48 7.69 5.78
C SER A 51 0.49 6.57 5.46
N ILE A 52 -0.68 6.91 4.91
CA ILE A 52 -1.70 5.93 4.52
C ILE A 52 -1.19 4.96 3.45
N LEU A 53 -0.46 5.48 2.46
CA LEU A 53 0.16 4.68 1.41
C LEU A 53 1.14 3.66 2.01
N ASN A 54 2.00 4.09 2.93
CA ASN A 54 2.98 3.22 3.57
C ASN A 54 2.31 2.11 4.40
N ASP A 55 1.23 2.43 5.13
CA ASP A 55 0.41 1.41 5.82
C ASP A 55 -0.23 0.43 4.83
N GLY A 56 -0.70 0.93 3.68
CA GLY A 56 -1.17 0.14 2.56
C GLY A 56 -0.12 -0.83 2.04
N PHE A 57 1.11 -0.36 1.79
CA PHE A 57 2.21 -1.20 1.32
C PHE A 57 2.68 -2.20 2.39
N LEU A 58 2.67 -1.85 3.67
CA LEU A 58 2.93 -2.81 4.74
C LEU A 58 1.92 -3.96 4.69
N ARG A 59 0.64 -3.64 4.46
CA ARG A 59 -0.43 -4.64 4.29
C ARG A 59 -0.25 -5.47 3.02
N VAL A 60 0.19 -4.86 1.92
CA VAL A 60 0.59 -5.54 0.67
C VAL A 60 1.66 -6.59 0.95
N PHE A 61 2.78 -6.22 1.56
CA PHE A 61 3.87 -7.15 1.82
C PHE A 61 3.46 -8.28 2.78
N LYS A 62 2.68 -7.96 3.82
CA LYS A 62 2.14 -8.98 4.74
C LYS A 62 1.21 -9.98 4.07
N LYS A 63 0.48 -9.57 3.02
CA LYS A 63 -0.56 -10.39 2.35
C LYS A 63 -0.17 -10.88 0.96
N ILE A 64 1.03 -10.56 0.46
CA ILE A 64 1.42 -10.81 -0.95
C ILE A 64 1.34 -12.29 -1.33
N HIS A 65 1.54 -13.20 -0.37
CA HIS A 65 1.38 -14.65 -0.53
C HIS A 65 -0.05 -15.08 -0.89
N LEU A 66 -1.05 -14.22 -0.67
CA LEU A 66 -2.46 -14.47 -1.03
C LEU A 66 -2.78 -14.03 -2.47
N PHE A 67 -1.85 -13.38 -3.17
CA PHE A 67 -2.06 -13.01 -4.56
C PHE A 67 -1.94 -14.24 -5.46
N GLY A 68 -3.09 -14.82 -5.82
CA GLY A 68 -3.16 -16.03 -6.64
C GLY A 68 -3.03 -15.81 -8.16
N PHE A 69 -2.40 -14.71 -8.62
CA PHE A 69 -2.24 -14.38 -10.05
C PHE A 69 -3.56 -14.32 -10.85
N LYS A 70 -4.66 -13.97 -10.19
CA LYS A 70 -5.97 -13.76 -10.83
C LYS A 70 -6.25 -12.27 -10.90
N GLY A 71 -6.38 -11.76 -12.13
CA GLY A 71 -6.48 -10.32 -12.38
C GLY A 71 -5.13 -9.61 -12.26
N SER A 72 -5.13 -8.27 -12.23
CA SER A 72 -3.90 -7.49 -12.19
C SER A 72 -3.33 -7.36 -10.79
N LEU A 73 -2.01 -7.49 -10.66
CA LEU A 73 -1.29 -7.18 -9.41
C LEU A 73 -1.56 -5.73 -8.97
N GLU A 74 -1.61 -4.79 -9.92
CA GLU A 74 -1.95 -3.39 -9.60
C GLU A 74 -3.32 -3.27 -8.95
N GLY A 75 -4.35 -3.94 -9.47
CA GLY A 75 -5.69 -3.92 -8.89
C GLY A 75 -5.72 -4.52 -7.48
N TRP A 76 -4.94 -5.57 -7.26
CA TRP A 76 -4.79 -6.20 -5.95
C TRP A 76 -4.09 -5.28 -4.94
N VAL A 77 -2.98 -4.64 -5.33
CA VAL A 77 -2.28 -3.62 -4.53
C VAL A 77 -3.21 -2.46 -4.20
N ARG A 78 -3.90 -1.92 -5.21
CA ARG A 78 -4.86 -0.82 -5.07
C ARG A 78 -5.92 -1.11 -4.03
N ARG A 79 -6.47 -2.33 -4.02
CA ARG A 79 -7.46 -2.76 -3.04
C ARG A 79 -6.92 -2.72 -1.60
N LEU A 80 -5.68 -3.15 -1.38
CA LEU A 80 -5.08 -3.14 -0.05
C LEU A 80 -4.75 -1.73 0.44
N VAL A 81 -4.24 -0.86 -0.44
CA VAL A 81 -4.03 0.56 -0.13
C VAL A 81 -5.36 1.27 0.15
N TRP A 82 -6.40 0.97 -0.63
CA TRP A 82 -7.76 1.48 -0.38
C TRP A 82 -8.28 1.10 1.01
N HIS A 83 -8.04 -0.14 1.46
CA HIS A 83 -8.43 -0.51 2.81
C HIS A 83 -7.73 0.32 3.88
N SER A 84 -6.44 0.63 3.73
CA SER A 84 -5.73 1.53 4.66
C SER A 84 -6.30 2.94 4.66
N LEU A 85 -6.67 3.48 3.49
CA LEU A 85 -7.37 4.75 3.36
C LEU A 85 -8.72 4.73 4.10
N ALA A 86 -9.52 3.69 3.87
CA ALA A 86 -10.83 3.53 4.51
C ALA A 86 -10.70 3.39 6.04
N ASP A 87 -9.71 2.63 6.51
CA ASP A 87 -9.43 2.43 7.92
C ASP A 87 -9.02 3.75 8.59
N HIS A 88 -8.16 4.56 7.95
CA HIS A 88 -7.80 5.89 8.44
C HIS A 88 -9.05 6.78 8.68
N PHE A 89 -9.93 6.89 7.68
CA PHE A 89 -11.13 7.73 7.81
C PHE A 89 -12.21 7.14 8.74
N ARG A 90 -12.25 5.82 8.93
CA ARG A 90 -13.14 5.19 9.92
C ARG A 90 -12.66 5.49 11.34
N ASN A 91 -11.37 5.32 11.60
CA ASN A 91 -10.76 5.54 12.92
C ASN A 91 -10.81 7.02 13.31
N ARG A 92 -10.64 7.96 12.36
CA ARG A 92 -10.79 9.40 12.65
C ARG A 92 -12.20 9.75 13.15
N ARG A 93 -13.25 9.14 12.58
CA ARG A 93 -14.63 9.34 13.07
C ARG A 93 -14.82 8.80 14.48
N GLN A 94 -14.21 7.67 14.80
CA GLN A 94 -14.25 7.10 16.16
C GLN A 94 -13.42 7.92 17.15
N GLY A 95 -12.26 8.45 16.75
CA GLY A 95 -11.45 9.34 17.57
C GLY A 95 -12.17 10.66 17.90
N LEU A 96 -12.94 11.21 16.95
CA LEU A 96 -13.83 12.35 17.20
C LEU A 96 -14.93 11.99 18.22
N HIS A 97 -15.53 10.81 18.12
CA HIS A 97 -16.52 10.35 19.11
C HIS A 97 -15.88 10.14 20.51
N PHE A 98 -14.65 9.64 20.58
CA PHE A 98 -13.92 9.49 21.84
C PHE A 98 -13.60 10.85 22.48
N LEU A 99 -13.13 11.83 21.70
CA LEU A 99 -12.86 13.19 22.17
C LEU A 99 -14.11 13.94 22.64
N LEU A 100 -15.30 13.60 22.12
CA LEU A 100 -16.57 14.22 22.53
C LEU A 100 -17.19 13.58 23.79
N LEU A 101 -16.58 12.52 24.33
CA LEU A 101 -17.06 11.81 25.52
C LEU A 101 -16.20 12.06 26.76
N GLU A 102 -15.15 12.89 26.66
CA GLU A 102 -14.26 13.22 27.77
C GLU A 102 -14.56 14.58 28.43
N ASP A 103 -15.67 15.24 28.07
CA ASP A 103 -16.20 16.44 28.74
C ASP A 103 -17.25 16.10 29.83
#